data_AF-F0WHN3-F1
#
_entry.id   AF-F0WHN3-F1
#
_cell.length_a   1.000
_cell.length_b   1.000
_cell.length_c   1.000
_cell.angle_alpha   90.00
_cell.angle_beta   90.00
_cell.angle_gamma   90.00
#
_symmetry.space_group_name_H-M   'P 1'
#
loop_
_entity.id
_entity.type
_entity.pdbx_description
1 polymer ?
#
loop_
_entity_poly.entity_id
_entity_poly.type
_entity_poly.pdbx_seq_one_letter_code
_entity_poly.pdbx_strand_id
1 'polypeptide(L)'
;MEGIKVSAMVTYNNAYAELYVAQNPRNPLGVGHMINHPPANELPNVIAFPYDFPMREPFTKEEHIPLIPNSFIDQPSRLSMFGKRILIHSLAFISLREIEDEELFLNYRYNPNLPYPEWYTPVDLESDKLLWG
;
A
#
# COMPACT_ATOMS: atom_id res chain seq x y z
N MET A 1 -0.21 -18.82 -19.52
CA MET A 1 -0.44 -17.48 -18.94
C MET A 1 -0.17 -17.64 -17.45
N GLU A 2 1.09 -17.48 -17.06
CA GLU A 2 1.46 -17.45 -15.65
C GLU A 2 0.91 -16.16 -15.04
N GLY A 3 0.24 -16.31 -13.90
CA GLY A 3 -0.56 -15.27 -13.29
C GLY A 3 0.25 -14.05 -12.87
N ILE A 4 -0.36 -12.88 -12.98
CA ILE A 4 0.09 -11.64 -12.35
C ILE A 4 0.31 -11.95 -10.87
N LYS A 5 1.57 -11.91 -10.41
CA LYS A 5 1.92 -12.05 -8.99
C LYS A 5 1.65 -10.70 -8.31
N VAL A 6 0.58 -10.65 -7.51
CA VAL A 6 0.26 -9.48 -6.68
C VAL A 6 0.92 -9.69 -5.32
N SER A 7 1.84 -8.82 -4.92
CA SER A 7 2.49 -8.92 -3.61
C SER A 7 2.96 -7.56 -3.08
N ALA A 8 2.02 -6.83 -2.48
CA ALA A 8 2.19 -6.09 -1.23
C ALA A 8 0.90 -5.32 -0.94
N MET A 9 0.57 -5.07 0.33
CA MET A 9 -0.62 -4.31 0.71
C MET A 9 -0.32 -3.37 1.90
N VAL A 10 -0.55 -2.07 1.74
CA VAL A 10 -0.21 -1.06 2.77
C VAL A 10 -1.25 -1.01 3.89
N THR A 11 -0.73 -0.85 5.11
CA THR A 11 -1.43 -0.30 6.28
C THR A 11 -1.07 1.17 6.47
N TYR A 12 -2.04 2.06 6.69
CA TYR A 12 -1.79 3.44 7.13
C TYR A 12 -1.52 3.41 8.65
N ASN A 13 -0.41 4.02 9.15
CA ASN A 13 -0.39 4.88 10.36
C ASN A 13 1.00 5.25 10.94
N ASN A 14 1.14 6.56 11.19
CA ASN A 14 1.89 7.30 12.23
C ASN A 14 3.29 6.83 12.72
N ALA A 15 4.23 7.79 12.66
CA ALA A 15 5.69 7.69 12.71
C ALA A 15 6.38 7.12 13.97
N TYR A 16 5.66 6.52 14.92
CA TYR A 16 6.26 6.10 16.21
C TYR A 16 6.31 4.58 16.43
N ALA A 17 5.79 3.77 15.50
CA ALA A 17 5.75 2.29 15.62
C ALA A 17 6.56 1.54 14.54
N GLU A 18 7.32 2.25 13.70
CA GLU A 18 7.83 1.71 12.43
C GLU A 18 8.95 0.66 12.59
N LEU A 19 9.86 0.81 13.57
CA LEU A 19 11.02 -0.07 13.69
C LEU A 19 10.70 -1.50 14.18
N TYR A 20 9.68 -1.67 15.02
CA TYR A 20 9.34 -2.97 15.61
C TYR A 20 8.37 -3.77 14.72
N VAL A 21 7.46 -3.07 14.04
CA VAL A 21 6.50 -3.70 13.10
C VAL A 21 7.19 -4.14 11.81
N ALA A 22 8.19 -3.38 11.32
CA ALA A 22 8.96 -3.76 10.14
C ALA A 22 9.72 -5.10 10.32
N GLN A 23 10.20 -5.40 11.53
CA GLN A 23 10.94 -6.63 11.80
C GLN A 23 10.04 -7.86 11.99
N ASN A 24 8.77 -7.67 12.35
CA ASN A 24 7.84 -8.76 12.59
C ASN A 24 6.40 -8.35 12.23
N PRO A 25 6.08 -8.19 10.94
CA PRO A 25 4.75 -7.77 10.54
C PRO A 25 3.75 -8.88 10.88
N ARG A 26 2.56 -8.50 11.37
CA ARG A 26 1.46 -9.45 11.65
C ARG A 26 1.13 -10.30 10.42
N ASN A 27 1.29 -9.72 9.24
CA ASN A 27 1.02 -10.35 7.96
C ASN A 27 2.19 -10.03 7.01
N PRO A 28 2.78 -11.02 6.31
CA PRO A 28 3.93 -10.80 5.44
C PRO A 28 3.65 -9.84 4.27
N LEU A 29 2.39 -9.64 3.91
CA LEU A 29 1.99 -8.66 2.88
C LEU A 29 1.70 -7.28 3.45
N GLY A 30 1.66 -7.11 4.78
CA GLY A 30 1.40 -5.85 5.49
C GLY A 30 2.61 -4.91 5.58
N VAL A 31 3.50 -4.99 4.61
CA VAL A 31 4.82 -4.33 4.60
C VAL A 31 4.89 -3.13 3.68
N GLY A 32 3.74 -2.60 3.26
CA GLY A 32 3.72 -1.53 2.28
C GLY A 32 4.41 -0.23 2.70
N HIS A 33 4.62 -0.01 3.99
CA HIS A 33 5.44 1.09 4.53
C HIS A 33 6.93 0.96 4.16
N MET A 34 7.37 -0.21 3.71
CA MET A 34 8.73 -0.47 3.23
C MET A 34 8.91 -0.14 1.75
N ILE A 35 7.85 0.23 1.02
CA ILE A 35 7.93 0.53 -0.42
C ILE A 35 8.34 1.99 -0.61
N ASN A 36 9.54 2.19 -1.15
CA ASN A 36 10.14 3.49 -1.29
C ASN A 36 9.83 4.15 -2.64
N HIS A 37 10.14 5.44 -2.72
CA HIS A 37 10.25 6.12 -4.01
C HIS A 37 11.52 5.63 -4.75
N PRO A 38 11.49 5.44 -6.08
CA PRO A 38 12.73 5.14 -6.80
C PRO A 38 13.76 6.27 -6.61
N PRO A 39 15.05 5.94 -6.48
CA PRO A 39 16.11 6.94 -6.53
C PRO A 39 16.20 7.59 -7.91
N ALA A 40 16.99 8.65 -8.02
CA ALA A 40 17.21 9.33 -9.29
C ALA A 40 17.69 8.35 -10.38
N ASN A 41 17.04 8.40 -11.55
CA ASN A 41 17.28 7.54 -12.72
C ASN A 41 16.79 6.09 -12.61
N GLU A 42 16.09 5.71 -11.53
CA GLU A 42 15.37 4.45 -11.46
C GLU A 42 13.89 4.62 -11.77
N LEU A 43 13.24 3.52 -12.17
CA LEU A 43 11.82 3.49 -12.50
C LEU A 43 11.04 2.77 -11.40
N PRO A 44 9.77 3.16 -11.15
CA PRO A 44 8.89 2.38 -10.30
C PRO A 44 8.66 1.01 -10.92
N ASN A 45 8.61 -0.03 -10.09
CA ASN A 45 8.29 -1.40 -10.50
C ASN A 45 6.94 -1.87 -9.92
N VAL A 46 6.26 -1.04 -9.12
CA VAL A 46 4.90 -1.28 -8.64
C VAL A 46 3.98 -0.06 -8.82
N ILE A 47 2.69 -0.32 -8.93
CA ILE A 47 1.63 0.71 -8.86
C ILE A 47 0.69 0.43 -7.70
N ALA A 48 0.27 1.50 -7.01
CA ALA A 48 -0.72 1.46 -5.97
C ALA A 48 -2.14 1.33 -6.55
N PHE A 49 -2.91 0.37 -6.07
CA PHE A 49 -4.28 0.11 -6.49
C PHE A 49 -5.21 0.01 -5.26
N PRO A 50 -6.25 0.86 -5.16
CA PRO A 50 -7.17 0.81 -4.03
C PRO A 50 -7.96 -0.50 -4.05
N TYR A 51 -8.01 -1.20 -2.92
CA TYR A 51 -8.77 -2.43 -2.77
C TYR A 51 -9.49 -2.47 -1.43
N ASP A 52 -10.80 -2.65 -1.47
CA ASP A 52 -11.61 -2.75 -0.27
C ASP A 52 -11.96 -4.21 0.00
N PHE A 53 -11.64 -4.69 1.21
CA PHE A 53 -12.11 -6.00 1.67
C PHE A 53 -13.61 -5.89 1.94
N PRO A 54 -14.46 -6.65 1.22
CA PRO A 54 -15.89 -6.54 1.41
C PRO A 54 -16.33 -7.24 2.69
N MET A 55 -17.39 -6.73 3.33
CA MET A 55 -17.99 -7.34 4.52
C MET A 55 -18.89 -8.53 4.14
N ARG A 56 -18.26 -9.58 3.58
CA ARG A 56 -18.91 -10.84 3.17
C ARG A 56 -17.91 -11.99 3.15
N GLU A 57 -18.43 -13.20 3.09
CA GLU A 57 -17.65 -14.41 2.84
C GLU A 57 -16.78 -14.28 1.56
N PRO A 58 -15.52 -14.75 1.58
CA PRO A 58 -14.86 -15.47 2.67
C PRO A 58 -14.21 -14.57 3.75
N PHE A 59 -14.17 -13.24 3.55
CA PHE A 59 -13.38 -12.32 4.35
C PHE A 59 -13.88 -12.11 5.79
N THR A 60 -15.11 -12.53 6.08
CA THR A 60 -15.74 -12.45 7.41
C THR A 60 -15.43 -13.65 8.31
N LYS A 61 -14.82 -14.72 7.79
CA LYS A 61 -14.46 -15.89 8.61
C LYS A 61 -13.26 -15.61 9.50
N GLU A 62 -13.31 -16.11 10.74
CA GLU A 62 -12.21 -15.99 11.70
C GLU A 62 -10.87 -16.50 11.16
N GLU A 63 -10.89 -17.58 10.36
CA GLU A 63 -9.69 -18.16 9.74
C GLU A 63 -9.05 -17.25 8.66
N HIS A 64 -9.83 -16.36 8.03
CA HIS A 64 -9.34 -15.47 6.96
C HIS A 64 -9.01 -14.06 7.45
N ILE A 65 -9.57 -13.62 8.58
CA ILE A 65 -9.30 -12.29 9.15
C ILE A 65 -7.78 -12.06 9.38
N PRO A 66 -6.98 -13.01 9.88
CA PRO A 66 -5.53 -12.86 10.00
C PRO A 66 -4.81 -12.66 8.66
N LEU A 67 -5.39 -13.17 7.57
CA LEU A 67 -4.82 -13.08 6.22
C LEU A 67 -5.04 -11.73 5.57
N ILE A 68 -5.94 -10.89 6.10
CA ILE A 68 -6.11 -9.50 5.66
C ILE A 68 -4.92 -8.68 6.21
N PRO A 69 -4.05 -8.14 5.34
CA PRO A 69 -2.83 -7.49 5.81
C PRO A 69 -3.07 -6.18 6.57
N ASN A 70 -4.14 -5.46 6.23
CA ASN A 70 -4.51 -4.23 6.93
C ASN A 70 -5.40 -4.50 8.15
N SER A 71 -5.28 -3.67 9.19
CA SER A 71 -6.07 -3.80 10.41
C SER A 71 -6.30 -2.44 11.06
N PHE A 72 -7.38 -2.32 11.83
CA PHE A 72 -7.63 -1.14 12.65
C PHE A 72 -6.80 -1.24 13.94
N ILE A 73 -6.14 -0.15 14.32
CA ILE A 73 -5.49 -0.03 15.64
C ILE A 73 -6.57 -0.14 16.72
N ASP A 74 -7.61 0.67 16.59
CA ASP A 74 -8.81 0.58 17.42
C ASP A 74 -9.94 -0.05 16.62
N GLN A 75 -10.39 -1.24 17.06
CA GLN A 75 -11.47 -1.91 16.36
C GLN A 75 -12.76 -1.07 16.43
N PRO A 76 -13.37 -0.73 15.28
CA PRO A 76 -14.62 0.00 15.27
C PRO A 76 -15.71 -0.83 15.96
N SER A 77 -16.56 -0.15 16.74
CA SER A 77 -17.65 -0.84 17.42
C SER A 77 -18.58 -1.54 16.42
N ARG A 78 -19.23 -2.63 16.86
CA ARG A 78 -20.24 -3.33 16.03
C ARG A 78 -21.33 -2.39 15.52
N LEU A 79 -21.71 -1.37 16.31
CA LEU A 79 -22.69 -0.37 15.91
C LEU A 79 -22.17 0.49 14.75
N SER A 80 -20.90 0.90 14.80
CA SER A 80 -20.23 1.68 13.76
C SER A 80 -19.99 0.89 12.45
N MET A 81 -20.01 -0.43 12.53
CA MET A 81 -19.89 -1.34 11.39
C MET A 81 -21.26 -1.71 10.78
N PHE A 82 -22.36 -1.42 11.48
CA PHE A 82 -23.70 -1.77 11.02
C PHE A 82 -24.05 -1.03 9.71
N GLY A 83 -24.45 -1.79 8.68
CA GLY A 83 -24.77 -1.24 7.35
C GLY A 83 -23.57 -0.91 6.46
N LYS A 84 -22.33 -1.03 6.95
CA LYS A 84 -21.14 -0.89 6.08
C LYS A 84 -21.01 -2.09 5.16
N ARG A 85 -20.62 -1.86 3.91
CA ARG A 85 -20.37 -2.94 2.93
C ARG A 85 -18.89 -3.35 2.87
N ILE A 86 -18.03 -2.56 3.50
CA ILE A 86 -16.57 -2.70 3.48
C ILE A 86 -16.13 -3.04 4.89
N LEU A 87 -15.35 -4.11 4.99
CA LEU A 87 -14.72 -4.57 6.21
C LEU A 87 -13.50 -3.69 6.51
N ILE A 88 -12.56 -3.59 5.56
CA ILE A 88 -11.29 -2.86 5.70
C ILE A 88 -10.93 -2.21 4.35
N HIS A 89 -10.65 -0.91 4.36
CA HIS A 89 -10.05 -0.21 3.22
C HIS A 89 -8.57 -0.57 3.10
N SER A 90 -8.08 -0.88 1.92
CA SER A 90 -6.68 -1.28 1.72
C SER A 90 -6.11 -0.75 0.40
N LEU A 91 -4.80 -0.86 0.28
CA LEU A 91 -4.07 -0.50 -0.93
C LEU A 91 -3.20 -1.69 -1.35
N ALA A 92 -3.48 -2.27 -2.50
CA ALA A 92 -2.66 -3.34 -3.08
C ALA A 92 -1.60 -2.75 -4.02
N PHE A 93 -0.43 -3.40 -4.10
CA PHE A 93 0.66 -3.03 -4.98
C PHE A 93 0.77 -4.09 -6.07
N ILE A 94 0.60 -3.63 -7.30
CA ILE A 94 0.62 -4.48 -8.48
C ILE A 94 1.96 -4.27 -9.15
N SER A 95 2.70 -5.36 -9.40
CA SER A 95 3.96 -5.27 -10.13
C SER A 95 3.72 -4.88 -11.58
N LEU A 96 4.59 -4.02 -12.11
CA LEU A 96 4.56 -3.58 -13.51
C LEU A 96 5.34 -4.52 -14.43
N ARG A 97 6.14 -5.41 -13.83
CA ARG A 97 6.97 -6.43 -14.48
C ARG A 97 7.16 -7.61 -13.53
N GLU A 98 7.88 -8.62 -13.99
CA GLU A 98 8.40 -9.67 -13.13
C GLU A 98 9.42 -9.08 -12.14
N ILE A 99 9.37 -9.57 -10.91
CA ILE A 99 10.16 -9.10 -9.77
C ILE A 99 10.70 -10.34 -9.05
N GLU A 100 12.00 -10.34 -8.76
CA GLU A 100 12.70 -11.38 -8.01
C GLU A 100 13.82 -10.74 -7.17
N ASP A 101 13.78 -10.95 -5.85
CA ASP A 101 14.81 -10.51 -4.89
C ASP A 101 15.36 -9.09 -5.10
N GLU A 102 14.47 -8.13 -5.30
CA GLU A 102 14.79 -6.71 -5.54
C GLU A 102 13.88 -5.79 -4.73
N GLU A 103 14.29 -4.52 -4.60
CA GLU A 103 13.50 -3.50 -3.90
C GLU A 103 12.26 -3.09 -4.69
N LEU A 104 11.15 -2.86 -3.99
CA LEU A 104 9.92 -2.36 -4.60
C LEU A 104 9.91 -0.83 -4.59
N PHE A 105 9.68 -0.23 -5.76
CA PHE A 105 9.63 1.20 -5.96
C PHE A 105 8.25 1.66 -6.45
N LEU A 106 7.67 2.60 -5.71
CA LEU A 106 6.42 3.29 -6.02
C LEU A 106 6.71 4.74 -6.40
N ASN A 107 6.17 5.20 -7.52
CA ASN A 107 6.17 6.63 -7.81
C ASN A 107 5.21 7.34 -6.83
N TYR A 108 5.75 8.19 -5.96
CA TYR A 108 5.00 8.89 -4.91
C TYR A 108 4.22 10.09 -5.44
N ARG A 109 4.61 10.61 -6.61
CA ARG A 109 3.90 11.69 -7.34
C ARG A 109 3.62 12.92 -6.47
N TYR A 110 4.65 13.44 -5.82
CA TYR A 110 4.52 14.67 -5.02
C TYR A 110 4.05 15.84 -5.87
N ASN A 111 3.34 16.78 -5.24
CA ASN A 111 2.80 17.95 -5.91
C ASN A 111 3.95 18.82 -6.48
N PRO A 112 4.01 19.03 -7.80
CA PRO A 112 5.10 19.78 -8.44
C PRO A 112 5.09 21.28 -8.16
N ASN A 113 4.00 21.80 -7.58
CA ASN A 113 3.89 23.20 -7.19
C ASN A 113 4.50 23.49 -5.81
N LEU A 114 5.05 22.47 -5.11
CA LEU A 114 5.69 22.61 -3.81
C LEU A 114 7.19 22.27 -3.90
N PRO A 115 8.04 22.85 -3.02
CA PRO A 115 9.43 22.43 -2.91
C PRO A 115 9.53 20.94 -2.57
N TYR A 116 10.42 20.23 -3.27
CA TYR A 116 10.69 18.83 -2.98
C TYR A 116 11.72 18.67 -1.85
N PRO A 117 11.60 17.62 -1.02
CA PRO A 117 12.69 17.19 -0.16
C PRO A 117 13.95 16.83 -0.97
N GLU A 118 15.13 16.97 -0.36
CA GLU A 118 16.42 16.70 -1.04
C GLU A 118 16.55 15.28 -1.59
N TRP A 119 15.86 14.31 -0.98
CA TRP A 119 15.90 12.91 -1.39
C TRP A 119 14.96 12.58 -2.57
N TYR A 120 14.02 13.46 -2.90
CA TYR A 120 12.98 13.18 -3.90
C TYR A 120 13.38 13.67 -5.29
N THR A 121 13.25 12.79 -6.29
CA THR A 121 13.45 13.14 -7.71
C THR A 121 12.20 12.73 -8.50
N PRO A 122 11.50 13.65 -9.18
CA PRO A 122 10.32 13.31 -9.97
C PRO A 122 10.63 12.27 -11.05
N VAL A 123 9.81 11.22 -11.14
CA VAL A 123 9.92 10.19 -12.20
C VAL A 123 9.43 10.72 -13.54
N ASP A 124 8.28 11.41 -13.54
CA ASP A 124 7.67 12.00 -14.73
C ASP A 124 6.98 13.30 -14.35
N LEU A 125 7.74 14.40 -14.41
CA LEU A 125 7.28 15.72 -14.01
C LEU A 125 6.08 16.21 -14.84
N GLU A 126 6.01 15.85 -16.12
CA GLU A 126 4.91 16.28 -16.99
C GLU A 126 3.62 15.56 -16.63
N SER A 127 3.68 14.25 -16.41
CA SER A 127 2.54 13.47 -15.89
C SER A 127 2.10 13.95 -14.51
N ASP A 128 3.03 14.30 -13.62
CA ASP A 128 2.71 14.81 -12.30
C ASP A 128 2.02 16.18 -12.36
N LYS A 129 2.46 17.10 -13.23
CA LYS A 129 1.74 18.37 -13.48
C LYS A 129 0.30 18.12 -13.95
N LEU A 130 0.10 17.18 -14.86
CA LEU A 130 -1.26 16.84 -15.33
C LEU A 130 -2.16 16.28 -14.22
N LEU A 131 -1.58 15.52 -13.28
CA LEU A 131 -2.32 15.00 -12.12
C LEU A 131 -2.74 16.12 -11.16
N TRP A 132 -1.84 17.07 -10.91
CA TRP A 132 -2.02 18.11 -9.89
C TRP A 132 -2.68 19.41 -10.38
N GLY A 133 -2.75 19.62 -11.70
CA GLY A 133 -3.33 20.82 -12.34
C GLY A 133 -2.39 22.01 -12.35
#